data_AF-X1BDA7-F1
#
_entry.id   AF-X1BDA7-F1
#
_cell.length_a   1.000
_cell.length_b   1.000
_cell.length_c   1.000
_cell.angle_alpha   90.00
_cell.angle_beta   90.00
_cell.angle_gamma   90.00
#
_symmetry.space_group_name_H-M   'P 1'
#
loop_
_entity.id
_entity.type
_entity.pdbx_description
1 polymer ?
#
loop_
_entity_poly.entity_id
_entity_poly.type
_entity_poly.pdbx_seq_one_letter_code
_entity_poly.pdbx_strand_id
1 'polypeptide(L)'
;MNKLGHVAVVVGLVLMVYLILLITVPFLSSVAVDVASNMTADHPVAQYPGAVEGLLMAPWLLFFAPGVIGLIAVVVILKRP
;
A
#
# COMPACT_ATOMS: atom_id res chain seq x y z
N MET A 1 28.20 -5.26 -8.35
CA MET A 1 27.59 -5.55 -7.03
C MET A 1 27.14 -7.02 -7.04
N ASN A 2 27.43 -7.81 -6.01
CA ASN A 2 27.04 -9.24 -5.98
C ASN A 2 25.51 -9.39 -5.76
N LYS A 3 24.97 -10.60 -5.95
CA LYS A 3 23.52 -10.87 -5.75
C LYS A 3 23.04 -10.45 -4.36
N LEU A 4 23.86 -10.70 -3.34
CA LEU A 4 23.61 -10.29 -1.95
C LEU A 4 23.47 -8.77 -1.79
N GLY A 5 24.32 -7.98 -2.45
CA GLY A 5 24.22 -6.51 -2.42
C GLY A 5 22.93 -6.00 -3.05
N HIS A 6 22.46 -6.61 -4.15
CA HIS A 6 21.19 -6.23 -4.76
C HIS A 6 20.00 -6.55 -3.86
N VAL A 7 20.01 -7.71 -3.20
CA VAL A 7 18.98 -8.08 -2.22
C VAL A 7 18.98 -7.10 -1.05
N ALA A 8 20.15 -6.74 -0.51
CA ALA A 8 20.25 -5.78 0.58
C ALA A 8 19.67 -4.41 0.21
N VAL A 9 19.92 -3.94 -1.02
CA VAL A 9 19.35 -2.68 -1.54
C VAL A 9 17.83 -2.76 -1.65
N VAL A 10 17.28 -3.86 -2.19
CA VAL A 10 15.83 -4.05 -2.29
C VAL A 10 15.18 -4.06 -0.91
N VAL A 11 15.75 -4.81 0.04
CA VAL A 11 15.24 -4.85 1.41
C VAL A 11 15.31 -3.47 2.07
N GLY A 12 16.42 -2.75 1.90
CA GLY A 12 16.58 -1.39 2.41
C GLY A 12 15.55 -0.40 1.84
N LEU A 13 15.29 -0.47 0.53
CA LEU A 13 14.27 0.33 -0.14
C LEU A 13 12.87 0.01 0.38
N VAL A 14 12.53 -1.28 0.49
CA VAL A 14 11.23 -1.73 1.02
C VAL A 14 11.03 -1.23 2.44
N LEU A 15 12.04 -1.35 3.31
CA LEU A 15 11.99 -0.84 4.67
C LEU A 15 11.81 0.69 4.71
N MET A 16 12.52 1.44 3.86
CA MET A 16 12.38 2.90 3.79
C MET A 16 10.95 3.29 3.37
N VAL A 17 10.38 2.61 2.38
CA VAL A 17 8.99 2.83 1.96
C VAL A 17 8.02 2.50 3.10
N TYR A 18 8.25 1.40 3.83
CA TYR A 18 7.43 1.06 5.00
C TYR A 18 7.50 2.11 6.10
N LEU A 19 8.66 2.70 6.36
CA LEU A 19 8.79 3.79 7.36
C LEU A 19 7.95 5.01 6.97
N ILE A 20 7.95 5.38 5.69
CA ILE A 20 7.10 6.47 5.18
C ILE A 20 5.62 6.10 5.32
N LEU A 21 5.25 4.89 4.89
CA LEU A 21 3.87 4.41 4.95
C LEU A 21 3.35 4.30 6.39
N LEU A 22 4.21 4.00 7.36
CA LEU A 22 3.82 3.93 8.76
C LEU A 22 3.27 5.27 9.29
N ILE A 23 3.72 6.39 8.71
CA ILE A 23 3.26 7.74 9.05
C ILE A 23 2.07 8.13 8.16
N THR A 24 2.13 7.84 6.86
CA THR A 24 1.12 8.35 5.90
C THR A 24 -0.15 7.52 5.88
N VAL A 25 -0.10 6.21 6.11
CA VAL A 25 -1.28 5.33 6.06
C VAL A 25 -2.29 5.66 7.17
N PRO A 26 -1.91 5.90 8.45
CA PRO A 26 -2.87 6.33 9.47
C PRO A 26 -3.61 7.61 9.10
N PHE A 27 -2.90 8.58 8.50
CA PHE A 27 -3.51 9.83 8.04
C PHE A 27 -4.50 9.58 6.90
N LEU A 28 -4.10 8.79 5.90
CA LEU A 28 -4.98 8.42 4.77
C LEU A 28 -6.21 7.63 5.23
N SER A 29 -6.04 6.74 6.23
CA SER A 29 -7.14 5.99 6.83
C SER A 29 -8.15 6.90 7.53
N SER A 30 -7.68 7.92 8.26
CA SER A 30 -8.58 8.91 8.88
C SER A 30 -9.40 9.65 7.82
N VAL A 31 -8.73 10.15 6.78
CA VAL A 31 -9.40 10.87 5.68
C VAL A 31 -10.39 9.96 4.95
N ALA A 32 -10.03 8.70 4.71
CA ALA A 32 -10.91 7.73 4.05
C ALA A 32 -12.20 7.48 4.86
N VAL A 33 -12.10 7.40 6.19
CA VAL A 33 -13.26 7.22 7.08
C VAL A 33 -14.15 8.47 7.07
N ASP A 34 -13.56 9.67 7.12
CA ASP A 34 -14.31 10.93 7.09
C ASP A 34 -15.03 11.15 5.76
N VAL A 35 -14.38 10.83 4.64
CA VAL A 35 -15.01 10.94 3.32
C VAL A 35 -16.08 9.86 3.14
N ALA A 36 -15.84 8.64 3.62
CA ALA A 36 -16.84 7.56 3.58
C ALA A 36 -18.11 7.94 4.35
N SER A 37 -17.98 8.51 5.55
CA SER A 37 -19.15 8.92 6.35
C SER A 37 -19.96 10.01 5.67
N ASN A 38 -19.30 11.01 5.08
CA ASN A 38 -19.96 12.06 4.30
C ASN A 38 -20.63 11.51 3.03
N MET A 39 -19.99 10.57 2.32
CA MET A 39 -20.60 9.90 1.16
C MET A 39 -21.86 9.12 1.53
N THR A 40 -21.90 8.49 2.71
CA THR A 40 -23.09 7.78 3.18
C THR A 40 -24.20 8.72 3.67
N ALA A 41 -23.86 9.94 4.09
CA ALA A 41 -24.81 10.93 4.61
C ALA A 41 -25.42 11.80 3.51
N ASP A 42 -24.62 12.29 2.56
CA ASP A 42 -25.02 13.32 1.59
C ASP A 42 -25.37 12.76 0.20
N HIS A 43 -24.99 11.51 -0.10
CA HIS A 43 -25.24 10.89 -1.40
C HIS A 43 -25.98 9.56 -1.26
N PRO A 44 -26.92 9.22 -2.16
CA PRO A 44 -27.45 7.88 -2.22
C PRO A 44 -26.31 6.96 -2.66
N VAL A 45 -25.75 6.20 -1.72
CA VAL A 45 -24.71 5.17 -1.92
C VAL A 45 -25.03 4.21 -3.08
N ALA A 46 -26.31 4.12 -3.46
CA ALA A 46 -26.82 3.44 -4.65
C ALA A 46 -26.25 3.93 -5.99
N GLN A 47 -25.75 5.18 -6.08
CA GLN A 47 -25.17 5.71 -7.33
C GLN A 47 -23.75 5.17 -7.61
N TYR A 48 -23.03 4.73 -6.58
CA TYR A 48 -21.66 4.23 -6.70
C TYR A 48 -21.45 3.01 -5.79
N PRO A 49 -22.05 1.86 -6.13
CA PRO A 49 -21.88 0.63 -5.35
C PRO A 49 -20.39 0.22 -5.31
N GLY A 50 -19.85 -0.04 -4.13
CA GLY A 50 -18.45 -0.42 -3.94
C GLY A 50 -17.48 0.75 -3.72
N ALA A 51 -17.91 2.01 -3.85
CA ALA A 51 -17.02 3.16 -3.72
C ALA A 51 -16.54 3.39 -2.27
N VAL A 52 -17.43 3.19 -1.30
CA VAL A 52 -17.10 3.33 0.13
C VAL A 52 -16.14 2.23 0.57
N GLU A 53 -16.41 0.99 0.17
CA GLU A 53 -15.56 -0.17 0.44
C GLU A 53 -14.18 0.00 -0.22
N GLY A 54 -14.15 0.50 -1.46
CA GLY A 54 -12.94 0.83 -2.22
C GLY A 54 -12.08 1.89 -1.52
N LEU A 55 -12.72 2.95 -1.02
CA LEU A 55 -12.04 4.03 -0.32
C LEU A 55 -11.42 3.55 1.01
N LEU A 56 -12.15 2.71 1.76
CA LEU A 56 -11.67 2.18 3.03
C LEU A 56 -10.56 1.12 2.86
N MET A 57 -10.54 0.38 1.76
CA MET A 57 -9.49 -0.62 1.49
C MET A 57 -8.20 -0.01 0.90
N ALA A 58 -8.28 1.15 0.24
CA ALA A 58 -7.15 1.74 -0.48
C ALA A 58 -5.89 1.99 0.39
N PRO A 59 -5.99 2.51 1.64
CA PRO A 59 -4.83 2.70 2.50
C PRO A 59 -4.13 1.37 2.85
N TRP A 60 -4.89 0.29 3.01
CA TRP A 60 -4.34 -1.03 3.30
C TRP A 60 -3.65 -1.66 2.09
N LEU A 61 -4.23 -1.51 0.89
CA LEU A 61 -3.60 -1.95 -0.35
C LEU A 61 -2.25 -1.25 -0.57
N LEU A 62 -2.19 0.06 -0.29
CA LEU A 62 -0.95 0.84 -0.32
C LEU A 62 0.08 0.32 0.69
N PHE A 63 -0.35 -0.10 1.89
CA PHE A 63 0.53 -0.62 2.92
C PHE A 63 1.14 -1.98 2.55
N PHE A 64 0.39 -2.88 1.93
CA PHE A 64 0.86 -4.24 1.63
C PHE A 64 1.60 -4.38 0.30
N ALA A 65 1.30 -3.53 -0.70
CA ALA A 65 1.90 -3.63 -2.04
C ALA A 65 3.45 -3.63 -2.06
N PRO A 66 4.16 -2.78 -1.29
CA PRO A 66 5.63 -2.76 -1.29
C PRO A 66 6.24 -4.09 -0.83
N GLY A 67 5.64 -4.76 0.15
CA GLY A 67 6.11 -6.05 0.64
C GLY A 67 6.03 -7.14 -0.42
N VAL A 68 4.90 -7.21 -1.15
CA VAL A 68 4.72 -8.16 -2.26
C VAL A 68 5.72 -7.88 -3.39
N ILE A 69 5.87 -6.60 -3.79
CA ILE A 69 6.82 -6.19 -4.83
C ILE A 69 8.25 -6.51 -4.42
N GLY A 70 8.62 -6.22 -3.17
CA GLY A 70 9.93 -6.53 -2.61
C GLY A 70 10.25 -8.02 -2.67
N LEU A 71 9.29 -8.87 -2.27
CA LEU A 71 9.46 -10.33 -2.28
C LEU A 71 9.63 -10.86 -3.71
N ILE A 72 8.82 -10.39 -4.67
CA ILE A 72 8.97 -10.73 -6.09
C ILE A 72 10.34 -10.30 -6.61
N ALA A 73 10.80 -9.09 -6.29
CA ALA A 73 12.09 -8.58 -6.71
C ALA A 73 13.25 -9.43 -6.18
N VAL A 74 13.19 -9.85 -4.91
CA VAL A 74 14.19 -10.76 -4.31
C VAL A 74 14.21 -12.10 -5.05
N VAL A 75 13.06 -12.72 -5.31
CA VAL A 75 12.97 -13.99 -6.06
C VAL A 75 13.58 -13.86 -7.45
N VAL A 76 13.28 -12.77 -8.16
CA VAL A 76 13.84 -12.51 -9.50
C VAL A 76 15.36 -12.35 -9.45
N ILE A 77 15.90 -11.60 -8.48
CA ILE A 77 17.35 -11.41 -8.33
C ILE A 77 18.06 -12.74 -8.05
N LEU A 78 17.48 -13.58 -7.19
CA LEU A 78 18.07 -14.88 -6.84
C LEU A 78 18.02 -15.88 -8.00
N LYS A 79 16.97 -15.83 -8.83
CA LYS A 79 16.81 -16.72 -10.00
C LYS A 79 17.59 -16.28 -11.23
N ARG A 80 18.07 -15.04 -11.30
CA ARG A 80 18.91 -14.58 -12.42
C ARG A 80 20.25 -15.34 -12.39
N PRO A 81 20.72 -15.90 -13.53
CA PRO A 81 22.00 -16.59 -13.61
C PRO A 81 23.16 -15.66 -13.21
#